data_AF-A0A0K8Q005-F1
#
_entry.id   AF-A0A0K8Q005-F1
#
_cell.length_a   1.000
_cell.length_b   1.000
_cell.length_c   1.000
_cell.angle_alpha   90.00
_cell.angle_beta   90.00
_cell.angle_gamma   90.00
#
_symmetry.space_group_name_H-M   'P 1'
#
loop_
_entity.id
_entity.type
_entity.pdbx_description
1 polymer ?
#
loop_
_entity_poly.entity_id
_entity_poly.type
_entity_poly.pdbx_seq_one_letter_code
_entity_poly.pdbx_strand_id
1 'polypeptide(L)'
;MSRWKGLPEELDPRVRQLVVRLRRVKDHSGLSLRQLAAKTGYSTSSWERYLAGRSLPPREAVEAMARLGGDDATRLLALHEVAAEAWGKGADRPSEPAGDGTGRGPDPQSPQRGTKPGAEPGTELGTGAPRPHGRALRITLIAGSVALVLAVAATVLLAVRLTDGEGGAAAAGLTASATTAPGSPRESERPRYTCRAERIDGRWYAGNSRTQKAVLANGHAGPEVAEAQCLLREAGLSPGAVDGIFGPHTERAVRALQKRANLVVDGIIGPHTWKALRE
;
A
#
# COMPACT_ATOMS: atom_id res chain seq x y z
N MET A 1 -2.61 8.01 1.41
CA MET A 1 -2.21 7.29 2.63
C MET A 1 -3.45 7.10 3.50
N SER A 2 -3.72 5.90 4.00
CA SER A 2 -4.88 5.70 4.88
C SER A 2 -4.64 6.42 6.21
N ARG A 3 -5.56 7.29 6.61
CA ARG A 3 -5.48 7.98 7.91
C ARG A 3 -5.88 6.99 9.00
N TRP A 4 -4.90 6.24 9.51
CA TRP A 4 -5.16 5.24 10.54
C TRP A 4 -5.54 5.89 11.87
N LYS A 5 -6.50 5.28 12.58
CA LYS A 5 -6.79 5.62 13.98
C LYS A 5 -5.60 5.24 14.88
N GLY A 6 -5.42 5.98 15.97
CA GLY A 6 -4.43 5.64 17.01
C GLY A 6 -4.58 4.20 17.51
N LEU A 7 -3.46 3.59 17.86
CA LEU A 7 -3.44 2.26 18.48
C LEU A 7 -3.69 2.40 19.99
N PRO A 8 -4.37 1.42 20.63
CA PRO A 8 -4.60 1.42 22.08
C PRO A 8 -3.31 1.69 22.85
N GLU A 9 -3.33 2.48 23.92
CA GLU A 9 -2.11 2.86 24.65
C GLU A 9 -1.51 1.67 25.41
N GLU A 10 -2.38 0.77 25.88
CA GLU A 10 -2.05 -0.43 26.65
C GLU A 10 -1.43 -1.55 25.80
N LEU A 11 -1.37 -1.37 24.48
CA LEU A 11 -0.86 -2.35 23.55
C LEU A 11 0.64 -2.57 23.76
N ASP A 12 1.05 -3.83 24.00
CA ASP A 12 2.46 -4.21 24.16
C ASP A 12 3.30 -3.66 22.99
N PRO A 13 4.47 -3.05 23.28
CA PRO A 13 5.32 -2.44 22.25
C PRO A 13 5.66 -3.36 21.07
N ARG A 14 5.82 -4.66 21.31
CA ARG A 14 6.12 -5.67 20.27
C ARG A 14 4.95 -5.86 19.32
N VAL A 15 3.73 -5.93 19.86
CA VAL A 15 2.51 -6.03 19.06
C VAL A 15 2.25 -4.74 18.30
N ARG A 16 2.47 -3.59 18.95
CA ARG A 16 2.40 -2.27 18.30
C ARG A 16 3.35 -2.20 17.11
N GLN A 17 4.59 -2.68 17.25
CA GLN A 17 5.58 -2.70 16.18
C GLN A 17 5.09 -3.54 14.98
N LEU A 18 4.55 -4.75 15.23
CA LEU A 18 3.96 -5.58 14.17
C LEU A 18 2.83 -4.82 13.45
N VAL A 19 1.88 -4.27 14.19
CA VAL A 19 0.70 -3.60 13.60
C VAL A 19 1.12 -2.37 12.79
N VAL A 20 2.09 -1.58 13.27
CA VAL A 20 2.65 -0.45 12.52
C VAL A 20 3.31 -0.92 11.23
N ARG A 21 4.05 -2.04 11.25
CA ARG A 21 4.65 -2.60 10.04
C ARG A 21 3.58 -3.07 9.05
N LEU A 22 2.55 -3.79 9.52
CA LEU A 22 1.43 -4.23 8.68
C LEU A 22 0.67 -3.06 8.05
N ARG A 23 0.41 -1.99 8.80
CA ARG A 23 -0.20 -0.75 8.26
C ARG A 23 0.65 -0.16 7.14
N ARG A 24 1.98 -0.11 7.31
CA ARG A 24 2.89 0.34 6.25
C ARG A 24 2.78 -0.58 5.04
N VAL A 25 2.91 -1.90 5.18
CA VAL A 25 2.80 -2.84 4.05
C VAL A 25 1.48 -2.64 3.30
N LYS A 26 0.39 -2.46 4.05
CA LYS A 26 -0.92 -2.17 3.49
C LYS A 26 -0.97 -0.84 2.74
N ASP A 27 -0.41 0.24 3.29
CA ASP A 27 -0.38 1.55 2.63
C ASP A 27 0.44 1.54 1.33
N HIS A 28 1.56 0.81 1.31
CA HIS A 28 2.41 0.67 0.11
C HIS A 28 1.77 -0.22 -0.96
N SER A 29 0.93 -1.20 -0.56
CA SER A 29 0.25 -2.09 -1.51
C SER A 29 -0.72 -1.37 -2.47
N GLY A 30 -1.17 -0.15 -2.11
CA GLY A 30 -2.19 0.60 -2.84
C GLY A 30 -3.58 -0.06 -2.84
N LEU A 31 -3.74 -1.23 -2.22
CA LEU A 31 -5.01 -1.93 -2.11
C LEU A 31 -5.94 -1.18 -1.17
N SER A 32 -7.25 -1.15 -1.43
CA SER A 32 -8.24 -0.82 -0.41
C SER A 32 -8.37 -1.96 0.61
N LEU A 33 -8.95 -1.67 1.79
CA LEU A 33 -9.24 -2.69 2.81
C LEU A 33 -10.15 -3.81 2.26
N ARG A 34 -11.13 -3.46 1.41
CA ARG A 34 -12.02 -4.41 0.74
C ARG A 34 -11.28 -5.29 -0.29
N GLN A 35 -10.35 -4.72 -1.06
CA GLN A 35 -9.53 -5.47 -2.02
C GLN A 35 -8.54 -6.42 -1.31
N LEU A 36 -7.96 -5.97 -0.19
CA LEU A 36 -7.12 -6.83 0.65
C LEU A 36 -7.92 -8.02 1.18
N ALA A 37 -9.09 -7.76 1.75
CA ALA A 37 -10.01 -8.80 2.24
C ALA A 37 -10.31 -9.84 1.15
N ALA A 38 -10.73 -9.39 -0.04
CA ALA A 38 -11.02 -10.28 -1.17
C ALA A 38 -9.81 -11.11 -1.64
N LYS A 39 -8.60 -10.52 -1.64
CA LYS A 39 -7.38 -11.21 -2.08
C LYS A 39 -6.79 -12.18 -1.05
N THR A 40 -7.14 -12.02 0.22
CA THR A 40 -6.57 -12.80 1.32
C THR A 40 -7.55 -13.81 1.92
N GLY A 41 -8.83 -13.76 1.56
CA GLY A 41 -9.86 -14.66 2.08
C GLY A 41 -10.38 -14.29 3.47
N TYR A 42 -9.94 -13.16 4.04
CA TYR A 42 -10.44 -12.65 5.33
C TYR A 42 -11.48 -11.55 5.11
N SER A 43 -12.36 -11.33 6.11
CA SER A 43 -13.31 -10.21 6.07
C SER A 43 -12.64 -8.85 6.26
N THR A 44 -13.26 -7.79 5.74
CA THR A 44 -12.83 -6.40 5.99
C THR A 44 -12.78 -6.10 7.49
N SER A 45 -13.77 -6.57 8.25
CA SER A 45 -13.84 -6.39 9.71
C SER A 45 -12.69 -7.07 10.46
N SER A 46 -12.24 -8.24 9.98
CA SER A 46 -11.06 -8.92 10.55
C SER A 46 -9.80 -8.08 10.34
N TRP A 47 -9.59 -7.61 9.12
CA TRP A 47 -8.47 -6.73 8.80
C TRP A 47 -8.49 -5.40 9.56
N GLU A 48 -9.65 -4.80 9.75
CA GLU A 48 -9.81 -3.61 10.58
C GLU A 48 -9.45 -3.88 12.04
N ARG A 49 -9.81 -5.05 12.59
CA ARG A 49 -9.46 -5.42 13.96
C ARG A 49 -7.95 -5.65 14.10
N TYR A 50 -7.34 -6.35 13.16
CA TYR A 50 -5.89 -6.61 13.14
C TYR A 50 -5.08 -5.33 13.00
N LEU A 51 -5.43 -4.49 12.02
CA LEU A 51 -4.73 -3.24 11.78
C LEU A 51 -5.06 -2.19 12.84
N ALA A 52 -6.14 -2.33 13.62
CA ALA A 52 -6.39 -1.51 14.81
C ALA A 52 -5.63 -1.99 16.05
N GLY A 53 -4.93 -3.12 16.00
CA GLY A 53 -4.26 -3.71 17.17
C GLY A 53 -5.23 -4.26 18.23
N ARG A 54 -6.49 -4.51 17.86
CA ARG A 54 -7.52 -5.08 18.74
C ARG A 54 -7.51 -6.61 18.76
N SER A 55 -6.76 -7.23 17.85
CA SER A 55 -6.59 -8.67 17.73
C SER A 55 -5.30 -8.93 16.98
N LEU A 56 -4.58 -9.98 17.37
CA LEU A 56 -3.41 -10.41 16.65
C LEU A 56 -3.84 -11.11 15.35
N PRO A 57 -3.31 -10.71 14.17
CA PRO A 57 -3.59 -11.43 12.92
C PRO A 57 -3.01 -12.85 12.99
N PRO A 58 -3.67 -13.85 12.37
CA PRO A 58 -3.10 -15.18 12.24
C PRO A 58 -1.87 -15.15 11.31
N ARG A 59 -1.00 -16.15 11.43
CA ARG A 59 0.27 -16.23 10.69
C ARG A 59 0.04 -16.15 9.18
N GLU A 60 -0.98 -16.83 8.68
CA GLU A 60 -1.33 -16.92 7.26
C GLU A 60 -1.78 -15.56 6.71
N ALA A 61 -2.44 -14.74 7.53
CA ALA A 61 -2.82 -13.37 7.15
C ALA A 61 -1.58 -12.49 6.98
N VAL A 62 -0.61 -12.60 7.89
CA VAL A 62 0.66 -11.87 7.83
C VAL A 62 1.43 -12.25 6.57
N GLU A 63 1.54 -13.54 6.27
CA GLU A 63 2.18 -14.04 5.05
C GLU A 63 1.46 -13.55 3.78
N ALA A 64 0.13 -13.60 3.74
CA ALA A 64 -0.64 -13.14 2.60
C ALA A 64 -0.46 -11.63 2.37
N MET A 65 -0.40 -10.84 3.44
CA MET A 65 -0.12 -9.40 3.34
C MET A 65 1.30 -9.13 2.86
N ALA A 66 2.31 -9.88 3.33
CA ALA A 66 3.68 -9.77 2.84
C ALA A 66 3.77 -10.03 1.33
N ARG A 67 3.15 -11.13 0.86
CA ARG A 67 3.10 -11.49 -0.57
C ARG A 67 2.43 -10.40 -1.41
N LEU A 68 1.33 -9.82 -0.93
CA LEU A 68 0.58 -8.79 -1.66
C LEU A 68 1.26 -7.42 -1.64
N GLY A 69 1.98 -7.10 -0.57
CA GLY A 69 2.70 -5.83 -0.42
C GLY A 69 4.12 -5.83 -0.96
N GLY A 70 4.63 -6.99 -1.41
CA GLY A 70 6.02 -7.14 -1.87
C GLY A 70 7.07 -6.96 -0.78
N ASP A 71 6.71 -7.23 0.48
CA ASP A 71 7.63 -7.17 1.63
C ASP A 71 8.16 -8.59 1.96
N ASP A 72 9.28 -8.66 2.66
CA ASP A 72 9.90 -9.93 3.05
C ASP A 72 9.05 -10.65 4.11
N ALA A 73 8.45 -11.79 3.71
CA ALA A 73 7.61 -12.60 4.57
C ALA A 73 8.37 -13.11 5.81
N THR A 74 9.65 -13.47 5.68
CA THR A 74 10.44 -14.02 6.79
C THR A 74 10.59 -13.01 7.92
N ARG A 75 10.92 -11.76 7.58
CA ARG A 75 11.05 -10.67 8.56
C ARG A 75 9.72 -10.35 9.24
N LEU A 76 8.64 -10.32 8.47
CA LEU A 76 7.30 -9.99 8.99
C LEU A 76 6.77 -11.09 9.91
N LEU A 77 7.07 -12.35 9.59
CA LEU A 77 6.77 -13.50 10.42
C LEU A 77 7.59 -13.54 11.71
N ALA A 78 8.88 -13.20 11.66
CA ALA A 78 9.69 -13.10 12.89
C ALA A 78 9.13 -12.03 13.85
N LEU A 79 8.67 -10.88 13.33
CA LEU A 79 7.97 -9.87 14.12
C LEU A 79 6.64 -10.40 14.68
N HIS A 80 5.93 -11.23 13.90
CA HIS A 80 4.68 -11.84 14.33
C HIS A 80 4.90 -12.83 15.48
N GLU A 81 5.94 -13.65 15.43
CA GLU A 81 6.28 -14.61 16.50
C GLU A 81 6.56 -13.88 17.82
N VAL A 82 7.40 -12.84 17.79
CA VAL A 82 7.71 -12.01 18.97
C VAL A 82 6.45 -11.31 19.52
N ALA A 83 5.54 -10.88 18.64
CA ALA A 83 4.27 -10.29 19.03
C ALA A 83 3.27 -11.33 19.59
N ALA A 84 3.27 -12.55 19.07
CA ALA A 84 2.41 -13.64 19.55
C ALA A 84 2.76 -14.04 20.98
N GLU A 85 4.06 -14.15 21.28
CA GLU A 85 4.54 -14.37 22.65
C GLU A 85 4.13 -13.26 23.61
N ALA A 86 4.18 -12.01 23.14
CA ALA A 86 3.77 -10.84 23.91
C ALA A 86 2.27 -10.86 24.21
N TRP A 87 1.47 -11.22 23.20
CA TRP A 87 0.03 -11.25 23.27
C TRP A 87 -0.48 -12.34 24.22
N GLY A 88 0.13 -13.52 24.20
CA GLY A 88 -0.20 -14.62 25.12
C GLY A 88 0.07 -14.27 26.59
N LYS A 89 1.19 -13.58 26.87
CA LYS A 89 1.56 -13.13 28.23
C LYS A 89 0.69 -11.99 28.77
N GLY A 90 0.06 -11.21 27.89
CA GLY A 90 -0.86 -10.14 28.28
C GLY A 90 -2.25 -10.64 28.69
N ALA A 91 -2.68 -11.77 28.14
CA ALA A 91 -3.96 -12.42 28.48
C ALA A 91 -3.95 -13.16 29.84
N ASP A 92 -2.76 -13.48 30.36
CA ASP A 92 -2.56 -14.09 31.68
C ASP A 92 -2.63 -13.09 32.86
N ARG A 93 -2.89 -11.81 32.60
CA ARG A 93 -3.27 -10.87 33.67
C ARG A 93 -4.75 -11.07 34.00
N PRO A 94 -5.14 -11.20 35.28
CA PRO A 94 -6.54 -11.24 35.66
C PRO A 94 -7.24 -9.98 35.14
N SER A 95 -8.08 -10.18 34.13
CA SER A 95 -8.90 -9.12 33.56
C SER A 95 -10.25 -9.20 34.26
N GLU A 96 -10.62 -8.17 35.02
CA GLU A 96 -11.98 -8.03 35.55
C GLU A 96 -13.01 -8.09 34.39
N PRO A 97 -14.18 -8.69 34.60
CA PRO A 97 -15.05 -9.11 33.51
C PRO A 97 -15.87 -7.92 32.98
N ALA A 98 -15.75 -7.66 31.68
CA ALA A 98 -16.70 -6.82 30.97
C ALA A 98 -16.96 -7.38 29.55
N GLY A 99 -18.19 -7.86 29.36
CA GLY A 99 -18.89 -7.72 28.08
C GLY A 99 -18.76 -8.86 27.08
N ASP A 100 -19.81 -9.68 27.06
CA ASP A 100 -20.27 -10.62 26.04
C ASP A 100 -19.98 -10.21 24.57
N GLY A 101 -19.67 -11.21 23.75
CA GLY A 101 -19.36 -11.06 22.33
C GLY A 101 -18.88 -12.36 21.68
N THR A 102 -19.71 -13.39 21.76
CA THR A 102 -19.53 -14.68 21.07
C THR A 102 -19.35 -14.51 19.55
N GLY A 103 -18.33 -15.16 18.98
CA GLY A 103 -18.02 -15.08 17.54
C GLY A 103 -16.91 -16.04 17.12
N ARG A 104 -17.22 -17.33 17.25
CA ARG A 104 -16.42 -18.53 16.94
C ARG A 104 -15.81 -18.48 15.53
N GLY A 105 -14.47 -18.54 15.45
CA GLY A 105 -13.74 -18.89 14.22
C GLY A 105 -13.83 -20.41 13.94
N PRO A 106 -13.67 -20.86 12.69
CA PRO A 106 -13.92 -22.24 12.29
C PRO A 106 -12.71 -23.13 12.58
N ASP A 107 -12.93 -24.25 13.27
CA ASP A 107 -11.97 -25.36 13.35
C ASP A 107 -12.12 -26.32 12.16
N PRO A 108 -11.03 -26.99 11.72
CA PRO A 108 -11.00 -27.83 10.53
C PRO A 108 -11.43 -29.29 10.84
N GLN A 109 -12.31 -29.85 10.00
CA GLN A 109 -12.74 -31.26 10.09
C GLN A 109 -11.79 -32.22 9.37
N SER A 110 -11.48 -33.33 10.04
CA SER A 110 -11.13 -34.65 9.47
C SER A 110 -11.19 -35.72 10.59
N PRO A 111 -11.30 -37.04 10.30
CA PRO A 111 -12.56 -37.78 10.17
C PRO A 111 -12.68 -38.95 11.18
N GLN A 112 -13.90 -39.38 11.54
CA GLN A 112 -14.08 -40.61 12.33
C GLN A 112 -15.27 -41.43 11.83
N ARG A 113 -15.14 -42.74 12.06
CA ARG A 113 -15.70 -43.91 11.38
C ARG A 113 -16.63 -44.66 12.36
N GLY A 114 -17.67 -45.32 11.82
CA GLY A 114 -18.53 -46.29 12.52
C GLY A 114 -19.64 -45.64 13.36
N THR A 115 -20.87 -46.15 13.50
CA THR A 115 -21.37 -47.53 13.43
C THR A 115 -22.91 -47.48 13.38
N LYS A 116 -23.53 -48.24 12.45
CA LYS A 116 -24.95 -48.71 12.49
C LYS A 116 -25.05 -49.94 13.43
N PRO A 117 -26.21 -50.48 13.92
CA PRO A 117 -27.48 -50.65 13.17
C PRO A 117 -28.82 -50.75 13.97
N GLY A 118 -29.93 -50.94 13.24
CA GLY A 118 -31.21 -51.57 13.68
C GLY A 118 -32.41 -50.60 13.68
N ALA A 119 -33.60 -50.87 13.14
CA ALA A 119 -34.19 -52.02 12.45
C ALA A 119 -35.43 -51.54 11.66
N GLU A 120 -35.77 -52.23 10.56
CA GLU A 120 -36.94 -52.03 9.66
C GLU A 120 -38.22 -52.73 10.22
N PRO A 121 -39.34 -52.99 9.46
CA PRO A 121 -39.73 -52.60 8.09
C PRO A 121 -41.22 -52.22 7.89
N GLY A 122 -41.52 -51.72 6.68
CA GLY A 122 -42.87 -51.59 6.13
C GLY A 122 -42.84 -51.58 4.60
N THR A 123 -43.24 -52.72 4.02
CA THR A 123 -43.44 -53.09 2.62
C THR A 123 -44.27 -52.07 1.81
N GLU A 124 -43.99 -51.88 0.52
CA GLU A 124 -44.92 -52.10 -0.62
C GLU A 124 -44.24 -51.83 -1.98
N LEU A 125 -44.63 -52.67 -2.94
CA LEU A 125 -44.04 -52.92 -4.25
C LEU A 125 -44.46 -51.90 -5.32
N GLY A 126 -43.53 -51.64 -6.25
CA GLY A 126 -43.81 -51.76 -7.68
C GLY A 126 -44.14 -50.49 -8.46
N THR A 127 -43.28 -50.11 -9.40
CA THR A 127 -43.55 -50.21 -10.86
C THR A 127 -42.37 -49.59 -11.62
N GLY A 128 -41.76 -50.38 -12.50
CA GLY A 128 -40.63 -49.95 -13.32
C GLY A 128 -41.02 -49.12 -14.54
N ALA A 129 -40.11 -48.24 -14.95
CA ALA A 129 -40.01 -47.74 -16.31
C ALA A 129 -38.54 -47.38 -16.61
N PRO A 130 -37.88 -48.05 -17.56
CA PRO A 130 -36.63 -47.57 -18.15
C PRO A 130 -36.91 -46.97 -19.54
N ARG A 131 -36.23 -45.86 -19.91
CA ARG A 131 -35.78 -45.51 -21.30
C ARG A 131 -35.27 -44.06 -21.45
N PRO A 132 -34.55 -43.72 -22.55
CA PRO A 132 -33.19 -43.16 -22.42
C PRO A 132 -32.89 -41.92 -23.29
N HIS A 133 -31.65 -41.43 -23.15
CA HIS A 133 -30.79 -40.69 -24.11
C HIS A 133 -31.15 -39.28 -24.59
N GLY A 134 -30.16 -38.39 -24.47
CA GLY A 134 -30.02 -37.16 -25.25
C GLY A 134 -28.58 -36.62 -25.19
N ARG A 135 -27.72 -37.06 -26.13
CA ARG A 135 -26.45 -36.41 -26.47
C ARG A 135 -26.73 -35.28 -27.48
N ALA A 136 -26.24 -34.07 -27.22
CA ALA A 136 -25.73 -33.08 -28.21
C ALA A 136 -25.35 -31.78 -27.44
N LEU A 137 -24.07 -31.49 -27.22
CA LEU A 137 -23.20 -30.66 -28.07
C LEU A 137 -23.81 -29.30 -28.45
N ARG A 138 -23.32 -28.18 -27.88
CA ARG A 138 -23.05 -26.92 -28.60
C ARG A 138 -21.87 -26.15 -28.00
N ILE A 139 -20.78 -26.14 -28.78
CA ILE A 139 -19.64 -25.23 -28.74
C ILE A 139 -20.06 -23.89 -29.39
N THR A 140 -19.34 -22.81 -29.06
CA THR A 140 -19.44 -21.40 -29.54
C THR A 140 -20.46 -20.56 -28.76
N LEU A 141 -20.08 -19.48 -28.06
CA LEU A 141 -19.62 -18.22 -28.65
C LEU A 141 -18.62 -17.48 -27.72
N ILE A 142 -17.33 -17.57 -28.04
CA ILE A 142 -16.31 -16.56 -27.68
C ILE A 142 -16.07 -15.79 -28.98
N ALA A 143 -16.84 -14.72 -29.22
CA ALA A 143 -16.57 -13.78 -30.32
C ALA A 143 -17.35 -12.44 -30.24
N GLY A 144 -18.31 -12.27 -29.32
CA GLY A 144 -19.15 -11.07 -29.25
C GLY A 144 -18.66 -9.96 -28.30
N SER A 145 -17.87 -10.28 -27.29
CA SER A 145 -17.59 -9.36 -26.18
C SER A 145 -16.43 -8.38 -26.44
N VAL A 146 -15.51 -8.70 -27.36
CA VAL A 146 -14.33 -7.85 -27.64
C VAL A 146 -14.68 -6.67 -28.57
N ALA A 147 -15.59 -6.87 -29.51
CA ALA A 147 -16.00 -5.81 -30.45
C ALA A 147 -16.86 -4.72 -29.79
N LEU A 148 -17.70 -5.08 -28.80
CA LEU A 148 -18.57 -4.11 -28.11
C LEU A 148 -17.79 -3.18 -27.17
N VAL A 149 -16.73 -3.69 -26.52
CA VAL A 149 -15.91 -2.90 -25.59
C VAL A 149 -15.04 -1.88 -26.33
N LEU A 150 -14.55 -2.22 -27.53
CA LEU A 150 -13.77 -1.28 -28.36
C LEU A 150 -14.63 -0.17 -28.97
N ALA A 151 -15.89 -0.44 -29.31
CA ALA A 151 -16.81 0.58 -29.83
C ALA A 151 -17.20 1.62 -28.78
N VAL A 152 -17.39 1.22 -27.51
CA VAL A 152 -17.71 2.13 -26.40
C VAL A 152 -16.49 2.98 -26.00
N ALA A 153 -15.28 2.44 -26.09
CA ALA A 153 -14.07 3.21 -25.82
C ALA A 153 -13.80 4.30 -26.88
N ALA A 154 -14.11 4.02 -28.15
CA ALA A 154 -13.95 4.99 -29.24
C ALA A 154 -14.97 6.14 -29.18
N THR A 155 -16.22 5.86 -28.76
CA THR A 155 -17.25 6.90 -28.62
C THR A 155 -17.00 7.84 -27.43
N VAL A 156 -16.48 7.33 -26.32
CA VAL A 156 -16.11 8.16 -25.16
C VAL A 156 -14.90 9.04 -25.46
N LEU A 157 -13.92 8.54 -26.23
CA LEU A 157 -12.76 9.34 -26.65
C LEU A 157 -13.11 10.44 -27.67
N LEU A 158 -14.13 10.23 -28.50
CA LEU A 158 -14.60 11.25 -29.44
C LEU A 158 -15.42 12.35 -28.75
N ALA A 159 -16.17 12.02 -27.68
CA ALA A 159 -16.93 13.00 -26.90
C ALA A 159 -16.04 13.97 -26.09
N VAL A 160 -14.88 13.50 -25.60
CA VAL A 160 -13.93 14.34 -24.84
C VAL A 160 -13.13 15.30 -25.74
N ARG A 161 -13.10 15.06 -27.07
CA ARG A 161 -12.40 15.94 -28.03
C ARG A 161 -13.29 17.02 -28.65
N LEU A 162 -14.60 16.99 -28.38
CA LEU A 162 -15.54 18.02 -28.83
C LEU A 162 -15.87 19.07 -27.74
N THR A 163 -15.30 18.93 -26.53
CA THR A 163 -15.48 19.89 -25.44
C THR A 163 -14.37 20.93 -25.31
N ASP A 164 -13.33 20.87 -26.14
CA ASP A 164 -12.36 21.95 -26.32
C ASP A 164 -12.77 22.79 -27.53
N GLY A 165 -13.93 23.43 -27.42
CA GLY A 165 -14.52 24.25 -28.46
C GLY A 165 -15.16 25.50 -27.87
N GLU A 166 -14.44 26.62 -28.04
CA GLU A 166 -14.89 28.01 -28.05
C GLU A 166 -15.15 28.73 -26.71
N GLY A 167 -14.42 29.85 -26.55
CA GLY A 167 -14.78 30.91 -25.62
C GLY A 167 -13.75 32.04 -25.52
N GLY A 168 -13.84 33.03 -26.41
CA GLY A 168 -13.55 34.42 -26.03
C GLY A 168 -12.49 35.17 -26.83
N ALA A 169 -12.96 36.05 -27.72
CA ALA A 169 -12.19 37.01 -28.50
C ALA A 169 -11.64 38.20 -27.69
N ALA A 170 -10.64 38.83 -28.33
CA ALA A 170 -9.99 40.12 -28.12
C ALA A 170 -10.69 41.22 -27.28
N ALA A 171 -9.87 41.96 -26.50
CA ALA A 171 -9.93 43.41 -26.44
C ALA A 171 -8.60 44.01 -25.92
N ALA A 172 -8.01 44.89 -26.71
CA ALA A 172 -7.01 45.85 -26.28
C ALA A 172 -7.63 46.90 -25.35
N GLY A 173 -6.89 47.34 -24.34
CA GLY A 173 -7.29 48.43 -23.46
C GLY A 173 -6.10 48.92 -22.64
N LEU A 174 -5.73 50.18 -22.87
CA LEU A 174 -4.61 50.90 -22.27
C LEU A 174 -4.79 51.19 -20.76
N THR A 175 -3.64 51.35 -20.11
CA THR A 175 -3.34 52.28 -19.01
C THR A 175 -4.20 52.25 -17.75
N ALA A 176 -3.59 51.82 -16.64
CA ALA A 176 -3.70 52.53 -15.37
C ALA A 176 -2.42 52.32 -14.55
N SER A 177 -1.63 53.38 -14.44
CA SER A 177 -0.58 53.54 -13.45
C SER A 177 -1.19 53.44 -12.04
N ALA A 178 -0.64 52.58 -11.21
CA ALA A 178 -0.84 52.64 -9.76
C ALA A 178 0.53 52.74 -9.09
N THR A 179 0.81 53.97 -8.66
CA THR A 179 1.76 54.42 -7.64
C THR A 179 2.47 53.33 -6.84
N THR A 180 3.78 53.27 -7.05
CA THR A 180 4.76 52.60 -6.21
C THR A 180 4.78 53.21 -4.80
N ALA A 181 4.40 52.44 -3.79
CA ALA A 181 4.85 52.64 -2.42
C ALA A 181 6.09 51.73 -2.19
N PRO A 182 7.17 52.19 -1.52
CA PRO A 182 8.33 51.37 -1.26
C PRO A 182 8.02 50.38 -0.14
N GLY A 183 7.48 49.22 -0.51
CA GLY A 183 7.48 48.03 0.35
C GLY A 183 8.89 47.44 0.40
N SER A 184 9.34 47.13 1.61
CA SER A 184 10.60 46.48 1.98
C SER A 184 11.10 45.43 0.96
N PRO A 185 12.43 45.26 0.81
CA PRO A 185 12.97 44.28 -0.12
C PRO A 185 12.40 42.89 0.15
N ARG A 186 11.91 42.26 -0.93
CA ARG A 186 11.33 40.92 -0.97
C ARG A 186 12.31 39.87 -0.44
N GLU A 187 12.04 39.35 0.75
CA GLU A 187 12.69 38.14 1.30
C GLU A 187 12.31 36.87 0.50
N SER A 188 11.33 36.95 -0.40
CA SER A 188 10.63 35.78 -0.96
C SER A 188 11.18 35.22 -2.27
N GLU A 189 12.33 35.68 -2.77
CA GLU A 189 12.79 35.39 -4.14
C GLU A 189 14.01 34.44 -4.21
N ARG A 190 14.31 33.73 -3.12
CA ARG A 190 15.28 32.62 -3.15
C ARG A 190 14.57 31.31 -3.52
N PRO A 191 15.09 30.50 -4.47
CA PRO A 191 14.61 29.13 -4.63
C PRO A 191 14.78 28.40 -3.30
N ARG A 192 13.71 27.77 -2.80
CA ARG A 192 13.66 27.16 -1.46
C ARG A 192 14.79 26.14 -1.22
N TYR A 193 15.30 25.53 -2.30
CA TYR A 193 16.46 24.66 -2.28
C TYR A 193 17.34 24.92 -3.49
N THR A 194 18.65 24.90 -3.28
CA THR A 194 19.64 25.05 -4.36
C THR A 194 20.35 23.72 -4.54
N CYS A 195 20.34 23.14 -5.74
CA CYS A 195 21.08 21.90 -6.00
C CYS A 195 22.48 22.21 -6.54
N ARG A 196 23.32 22.83 -5.71
CA ARG A 196 24.70 23.08 -6.10
C ARG A 196 25.52 21.83 -5.78
N ALA A 197 25.82 21.05 -6.80
CA ALA A 197 26.69 19.89 -6.66
C ALA A 197 28.11 20.33 -6.28
N GLU A 198 28.61 19.84 -5.15
CA GLU A 198 29.94 20.11 -4.62
C GLU A 198 30.55 18.78 -4.12
N ARG A 199 31.84 18.55 -4.33
CA ARG A 199 32.55 17.42 -3.72
C ARG A 199 33.34 17.87 -2.51
N ILE A 200 33.05 17.27 -1.36
CA ILE A 200 33.75 17.51 -0.10
C ILE A 200 34.26 16.16 0.40
N ASP A 201 35.57 16.04 0.65
CA ASP A 201 36.21 14.79 1.08
C ASP A 201 35.88 13.57 0.20
N GLY A 202 35.81 13.79 -1.11
CA GLY A 202 35.48 12.75 -2.09
C GLY A 202 34.00 12.32 -2.10
N ARG A 203 33.10 13.02 -1.39
CA ARG A 203 31.66 12.74 -1.39
C ARG A 203 30.87 13.87 -2.04
N TRP A 204 29.83 13.55 -2.79
CA TRP A 204 28.93 14.55 -3.37
C TRP A 204 27.99 15.14 -2.32
N TYR A 205 27.79 16.46 -2.37
CA TYR A 205 26.81 17.22 -1.60
C TYR A 205 26.07 18.18 -2.53
N ALA A 206 24.81 18.48 -2.23
CA ALA A 206 24.01 19.42 -3.00
C ALA A 206 23.81 20.77 -2.28
N GLY A 207 24.40 20.95 -1.10
CA GLY A 207 24.36 22.20 -0.34
C GLY A 207 23.10 22.41 0.50
N ASN A 208 22.18 21.43 0.57
CA ASN A 208 20.95 21.54 1.36
C ASN A 208 21.07 20.84 2.72
N SER A 209 21.79 19.71 2.80
CA SER A 209 22.04 19.01 4.07
C SER A 209 23.32 18.17 4.04
N ARG A 210 23.99 18.05 5.20
CA ARG A 210 25.19 17.21 5.38
C ARG A 210 24.89 15.83 5.98
N THR A 211 23.61 15.47 6.11
CA THR A 211 23.23 14.18 6.71
C THR A 211 23.75 12.99 5.91
N GLN A 212 24.11 11.93 6.64
CA GLN A 212 24.59 10.66 6.08
C GLN A 212 23.91 9.45 6.71
N LYS A 213 23.13 9.66 7.77
CA LYS A 213 22.51 8.60 8.57
C LYS A 213 21.01 8.81 8.78
N ALA A 214 20.46 9.95 8.36
CA ALA A 214 19.02 10.20 8.46
C ALA A 214 18.25 9.14 7.67
N VAL A 215 17.13 8.71 8.21
CA VAL A 215 16.20 7.79 7.54
C VAL A 215 15.11 8.61 6.88
N LEU A 216 15.10 8.67 5.54
CA LEU A 216 14.09 9.38 4.77
C LEU A 216 13.16 8.42 4.06
N ALA A 217 11.86 8.68 4.15
CA ALA A 217 10.83 7.89 3.50
C ALA A 217 9.66 8.78 3.09
N ASN A 218 8.72 8.21 2.35
CA ASN A 218 7.54 8.88 1.84
C ASN A 218 6.77 9.62 2.97
N GLY A 219 6.42 10.88 2.72
CA GLY A 219 5.80 11.78 3.70
C GLY A 219 6.78 12.60 4.55
N HIS A 220 8.09 12.32 4.53
CA HIS A 220 9.09 13.22 5.11
C HIS A 220 9.27 14.46 4.25
N ALA A 221 9.62 15.58 4.87
CA ALA A 221 9.94 16.81 4.17
C ALA A 221 11.06 17.57 4.88
N GLY A 222 11.80 18.39 4.14
CA GLY A 222 12.87 19.22 4.67
C GLY A 222 14.13 19.26 3.80
N PRO A 223 15.18 19.94 4.27
CA PRO A 223 16.44 20.11 3.55
C PRO A 223 17.16 18.79 3.26
N GLU A 224 17.00 17.77 4.10
CA GLU A 224 17.56 16.43 3.87
C GLU A 224 16.92 15.75 2.66
N VAL A 225 15.62 15.95 2.48
CA VAL A 225 14.90 15.41 1.32
C VAL A 225 15.32 16.15 0.06
N ALA A 226 15.43 17.47 0.11
CA ALA A 226 15.91 18.26 -1.01
C ALA A 226 17.33 17.87 -1.41
N GLU A 227 18.22 17.65 -0.43
CA GLU A 227 19.57 17.11 -0.65
C GLU A 227 19.52 15.79 -1.42
N ALA A 228 18.71 14.84 -0.95
CA ALA A 228 18.55 13.55 -1.63
C ALA A 228 17.99 13.69 -3.05
N GLN A 229 16.98 14.53 -3.26
CA GLN A 229 16.40 14.79 -4.58
C GLN A 229 17.45 15.39 -5.53
N CYS A 230 18.25 16.34 -5.07
CA CYS A 230 19.34 16.90 -5.88
C CYS A 230 20.36 15.82 -6.28
N LEU A 231 20.82 15.00 -5.32
CA LEU A 231 21.80 13.93 -5.58
C LEU A 231 21.24 12.83 -6.50
N LEU A 232 19.97 12.47 -6.35
CA LEU A 232 19.30 11.54 -7.26
C LEU A 232 19.31 12.06 -8.70
N ARG A 233 18.97 13.35 -8.88
CA ARG A 233 18.98 13.99 -10.20
C ARG A 233 20.38 14.02 -10.81
N GLU A 234 21.40 14.34 -10.01
CA GLU A 234 22.81 14.30 -10.43
C GLU A 234 23.22 12.89 -10.87
N ALA A 235 22.73 11.87 -10.16
CA ALA A 235 22.96 10.47 -10.49
C ALA A 235 22.11 9.96 -11.69
N GLY A 236 21.43 10.84 -12.42
CA GLY A 236 20.60 10.54 -13.58
C GLY A 236 19.24 9.91 -13.27
N LEU A 237 18.79 9.96 -12.00
CA LEU A 237 17.53 9.39 -11.54
C LEU A 237 16.56 10.51 -11.19
N SER A 238 15.51 10.71 -11.99
CA SER A 238 14.59 11.84 -11.79
C SER A 238 13.67 11.65 -10.58
N PRO A 239 13.82 12.46 -9.51
CA PRO A 239 12.98 12.37 -8.32
C PRO A 239 11.70 13.22 -8.42
N GLY A 240 11.45 13.86 -9.57
CA GLY A 240 10.46 14.91 -9.73
C GLY A 240 11.03 16.30 -9.44
N ALA A 241 10.18 17.19 -8.92
CA ALA A 241 10.61 18.51 -8.46
C ALA A 241 11.51 18.38 -7.22
N VAL A 242 12.46 19.32 -7.05
CA VAL A 242 13.24 19.44 -5.81
C VAL A 242 12.50 20.41 -4.89
N ASP A 243 11.42 19.89 -4.32
CA ASP A 243 10.52 20.61 -3.41
C ASP A 243 10.82 20.30 -1.93
N GLY A 244 11.78 19.41 -1.67
CA GLY A 244 12.09 18.93 -0.34
C GLY A 244 10.98 18.07 0.26
N ILE A 245 10.08 17.52 -0.55
CA ILE A 245 9.00 16.63 -0.10
C ILE A 245 9.24 15.23 -0.65
N PHE A 246 9.30 14.24 0.23
CA PHE A 246 9.56 12.87 -0.18
C PHE A 246 8.25 12.28 -0.66
N GLY A 247 8.02 12.39 -1.98
CA GLY A 247 6.84 11.88 -2.64
C GLY A 247 7.10 10.60 -3.45
N PRO A 248 6.08 10.10 -4.17
CA PRO A 248 6.18 8.89 -4.98
C PRO A 248 7.24 8.95 -6.09
N HIS A 249 7.51 10.13 -6.64
CA HIS A 249 8.55 10.31 -7.67
C HIS A 249 9.95 10.10 -7.07
N THR A 250 10.20 10.70 -5.90
CA THR A 250 11.45 10.53 -5.15
C THR A 250 11.62 9.08 -4.71
N GLU A 251 10.57 8.43 -4.20
CA GLU A 251 10.62 7.01 -3.81
C GLU A 251 11.03 6.10 -4.99
N ARG A 252 10.44 6.31 -6.18
CA ARG A 252 10.81 5.53 -7.37
C ARG A 252 12.27 5.75 -7.76
N ALA A 253 12.75 6.99 -7.71
CA ALA A 253 14.16 7.30 -7.98
C ALA A 253 15.09 6.62 -6.96
N VAL A 254 14.73 6.62 -5.67
CA VAL A 254 15.49 5.91 -4.63
C VAL A 254 15.54 4.41 -4.90
N ARG A 255 14.40 3.78 -5.23
CA ARG A 255 14.36 2.35 -5.58
C ARG A 255 15.24 2.02 -6.78
N ALA A 256 15.25 2.89 -7.80
CA ALA A 256 16.12 2.74 -8.97
C ALA A 256 17.61 2.85 -8.59
N LEU A 257 17.97 3.78 -7.70
CA LEU A 257 19.32 3.89 -7.17
C LEU A 257 19.72 2.63 -6.41
N GLN A 258 18.87 2.18 -5.48
CA GLN A 258 19.13 1.00 -4.66
C GLN A 258 19.34 -0.23 -5.54
N LYS A 259 18.52 -0.40 -6.57
CA LYS A 259 18.69 -1.46 -7.56
C LYS A 259 20.03 -1.35 -8.29
N ARG A 260 20.42 -0.15 -8.73
CA ARG A 260 21.70 0.09 -9.42
C ARG A 260 22.91 -0.14 -8.52
N ALA A 261 22.78 0.19 -7.23
CA ALA A 261 23.82 0.02 -6.21
C ALA A 261 23.81 -1.38 -5.54
N ASN A 262 22.97 -2.31 -6.02
CA ASN A 262 22.80 -3.66 -5.46
C ASN A 262 22.47 -3.65 -3.94
N LEU A 263 21.65 -2.68 -3.51
CA LEU A 263 21.13 -2.55 -2.15
C LEU A 263 19.73 -3.15 -2.04
N VAL A 264 19.26 -3.33 -0.80
CA VAL A 264 17.84 -3.65 -0.53
C VAL A 264 16.96 -2.55 -1.12
N VAL A 265 16.01 -2.92 -1.98
CA VAL A 265 15.14 -1.98 -2.71
C VAL A 265 13.87 -1.69 -1.90
N ASP A 266 14.02 -0.98 -0.79
CA ASP A 266 12.92 -0.63 0.12
C ASP A 266 12.32 0.76 -0.15
N GLY A 267 12.95 1.59 -0.99
CA GLY A 267 12.52 2.96 -1.27
C GLY A 267 12.82 3.94 -0.12
N ILE A 268 13.60 3.53 0.87
CA ILE A 268 13.96 4.32 2.05
C ILE A 268 15.43 4.73 1.91
N ILE A 269 15.71 6.01 2.16
CA ILE A 269 17.09 6.47 2.22
C ILE A 269 17.60 6.26 3.64
N GLY A 270 18.37 5.20 3.85
CA GLY A 270 19.14 4.95 5.07
C GLY A 270 20.64 5.15 4.85
N PRO A 271 21.50 4.78 5.84
CA PRO A 271 22.94 4.99 5.76
C PRO A 271 23.62 4.39 4.51
N HIS A 272 23.19 3.20 4.09
CA HIS A 272 23.72 2.56 2.88
C HIS A 272 23.29 3.29 1.60
N THR A 273 22.04 3.75 1.53
CA THR A 273 21.53 4.55 0.40
C THR A 273 22.23 5.92 0.34
N TRP A 274 22.47 6.56 1.49
CA TRP A 274 23.25 7.81 1.57
C TRP A 274 24.67 7.64 1.05
N LYS A 275 25.32 6.53 1.40
CA LYS A 275 26.64 6.22 0.85
C LYS A 275 26.59 6.16 -0.68
N ALA A 276 25.65 5.39 -1.24
CA ALA A 276 25.48 5.25 -2.69
C ALA A 276 25.09 6.55 -3.41
N LEU A 277 24.38 7.47 -2.75
CA LEU A 277 24.05 8.80 -3.30
C LEU A 277 25.26 9.73 -3.40
N ARG A 278 26.30 9.49 -2.60
CA ARG A 278 27.44 10.39 -2.43
C ARG A 278 28.74 9.88 -3.04
N GLU A 279 28.74 8.68 -3.62
CA GLU A 279 29.86 8.11 -4.38
C GLU A 279 30.00 8.80 -5.75
#